data_AF-A0A0M1IUM7-F1
#
_entry.id   AF-A0A0M1IUM7-F1
#
_cell.length_a   1.000
_cell.length_b   1.000
_cell.length_c   1.000
_cell.angle_alpha   90.00
_cell.angle_beta   90.00
_cell.angle_gamma   90.00
#
_symmetry.space_group_name_H-M   'P 1'
#
loop_
_entity.id
_entity.type
_entity.pdbx_description
1 polymer ?
#
loop_
_entity_poly.entity_id
_entity_poly.type
_entity_poly.pdbx_seq_one_letter_code
_entity_poly.pdbx_strand_id
1 'polypeptide(L)'
;MAKLKDIIGEAYSQIPEDLQKKYKDIDLVDSSNYVEKKELDTANNSIKEYKKQVGERDVQLKNLKEKYKDVDGLKEQVEQLEKDNKAQKETYEKQLEDFNFNNALEKGLGNFNVKDKKLIMALIDKEKLKVDGENIIGLKEQIEPLQKSHDFLFEKEIKGTGSFGTGGGDKNAGEPTNTNFAEQLGKEKAESLKQVKDISTFAAN
;
A
#
# COMPACT_ATOMS: atom_id res chain seq x y z
N MET A 1 11.77 58.92 -50.36
CA MET A 1 10.97 59.87 -51.14
C MET A 1 9.76 59.16 -51.71
N ALA A 2 8.62 59.27 -51.03
CA ALA A 2 7.39 58.61 -51.48
C ALA A 2 6.75 59.49 -52.56
N LYS A 3 6.64 58.97 -53.80
CA LYS A 3 6.05 59.73 -54.91
C LYS A 3 4.54 59.78 -54.76
N LEU A 4 3.90 60.80 -55.35
CA LEU A 4 2.43 60.92 -55.33
C LEU A 4 1.73 59.63 -55.77
N LYS A 5 2.27 58.97 -56.81
CA LYS A 5 1.79 57.67 -57.31
C LYS A 5 1.83 56.56 -56.26
N ASP A 6 2.87 56.52 -55.43
CA ASP A 6 3.04 55.48 -54.41
C ASP A 6 2.11 55.73 -53.20
N ILE A 7 1.73 56.98 -52.96
CA ILE A 7 0.84 57.38 -51.85
C ILE A 7 -0.64 57.08 -52.17
N ILE A 8 -1.09 57.40 -53.39
CA ILE A 8 -2.51 57.30 -53.77
C ILE A 8 -2.83 56.10 -54.68
N GLY A 9 -1.82 55.33 -55.11
CA GLY A 9 -1.99 54.08 -55.83
C GLY A 9 -2.80 54.21 -57.13
N GLU A 10 -3.82 53.38 -57.31
CA GLU A 10 -4.65 53.33 -58.52
C GLU A 10 -5.43 54.62 -58.80
N ALA A 11 -5.74 55.40 -57.76
CA ALA A 11 -6.39 56.70 -57.90
C ALA A 11 -5.51 57.74 -58.63
N TYR A 12 -4.20 57.47 -58.78
CA TYR A 12 -3.28 58.33 -59.52
C TYR A 12 -3.66 58.50 -60.99
N SER A 13 -4.26 57.49 -61.62
CA SER A 13 -4.68 57.57 -63.02
C SER A 13 -5.95 58.41 -63.23
N GLN A 14 -6.65 58.77 -62.15
CA GLN A 14 -7.91 59.51 -62.18
C GLN A 14 -7.72 61.03 -62.02
N ILE A 15 -6.52 61.49 -61.63
CA ILE A 15 -6.21 62.91 -61.53
C ILE A 15 -5.80 63.49 -62.91
N PRO A 16 -6.08 64.79 -63.19
CA PRO A 16 -5.68 65.45 -64.44
C PRO A 16 -4.18 65.29 -64.77
N GLU A 17 -3.85 65.08 -66.05
CA GLU A 17 -2.47 64.88 -66.53
C GLU A 17 -1.49 65.99 -66.09
N ASP A 18 -1.97 67.23 -66.02
CA ASP A 18 -1.16 68.38 -65.62
C ASP A 18 -0.67 68.26 -64.18
N LEU A 19 -1.52 67.74 -63.29
CA LEU A 19 -1.18 67.48 -61.90
C LEU A 19 -0.29 66.24 -61.79
N GLN A 20 -0.53 65.21 -62.60
CA GLN A 20 0.37 64.05 -62.65
C GLN A 20 1.79 64.46 -63.03
N LYS A 21 1.97 65.30 -64.06
CA LYS A 21 3.31 65.77 -64.48
C LYS A 21 3.97 66.66 -63.44
N LYS A 22 3.21 67.57 -62.83
CA LYS A 22 3.72 68.53 -61.84
C LYS A 22 4.27 67.86 -60.57
N TYR A 23 3.62 66.80 -60.10
CA TYR A 23 3.97 66.13 -58.84
C TYR A 23 4.67 64.78 -59.03
N LYS A 24 5.01 64.41 -60.27
CA LYS A 24 5.65 63.13 -60.60
C LYS A 24 6.95 62.89 -59.82
N ASP A 25 7.74 63.94 -59.66
CA ASP A 25 9.09 63.87 -59.09
C ASP A 25 9.25 64.72 -57.81
N ILE A 26 8.13 65.20 -57.25
CA ILE A 26 8.13 65.92 -55.97
C ILE A 26 7.99 64.89 -54.84
N ASP A 27 8.94 64.91 -53.90
CA ASP A 27 8.78 64.18 -52.64
C ASP A 27 7.77 64.93 -51.77
N LEU A 28 6.60 64.32 -51.60
CA LEU A 28 5.48 64.92 -50.84
C LEU A 28 5.54 64.56 -49.36
N VAL A 29 6.48 63.72 -48.97
CA VAL A 29 6.65 63.27 -47.59
C VAL A 29 8.01 63.74 -47.11
N ASP A 30 8.02 64.53 -46.04
CA ASP A 30 9.24 64.83 -45.30
C ASP A 30 9.78 63.53 -44.70
N SER A 31 10.62 62.84 -45.48
CA SER A 31 11.19 61.53 -45.17
C SER A 31 12.01 61.54 -43.86
N SER A 32 12.34 62.72 -43.31
CA SER A 32 13.04 62.84 -42.03
C SER A 32 12.15 62.59 -40.80
N ASN A 33 10.82 62.77 -40.94
CA ASN A 33 9.85 62.60 -39.85
C ASN A 33 8.81 61.50 -40.11
N TYR A 34 8.90 60.80 -41.24
CA TYR A 34 7.97 59.75 -41.62
C TYR A 34 8.41 58.39 -41.06
N VAL A 35 7.54 57.76 -40.28
CA VAL A 35 7.69 56.39 -39.78
C VAL A 35 6.66 55.52 -40.47
N GLU A 36 7.07 54.38 -41.01
CA GLU A 36 6.15 53.48 -41.68
C GLU A 36 5.10 52.94 -40.69
N LYS A 37 3.84 52.86 -41.12
CA LYS A 37 2.73 52.36 -40.29
C LYS A 37 3.07 51.01 -39.63
N LYS A 38 3.78 50.14 -40.36
CA LYS A 38 4.23 48.84 -39.86
C LYS A 38 5.19 48.96 -38.67
N GLU A 39 6.11 49.92 -38.68
CA GLU A 39 7.05 50.17 -37.59
C GLU A 39 6.31 50.75 -36.37
N LEU A 40 5.38 51.68 -36.59
CA LEU A 40 4.55 52.26 -35.52
C LEU A 40 3.62 51.21 -34.88
N ASP A 41 2.99 50.35 -35.67
CA ASP A 41 2.15 49.26 -35.18
C ASP A 41 2.98 48.23 -34.40
N THR A 42 4.19 47.91 -34.88
CA THR A 42 5.13 47.03 -34.19
C THR A 42 5.54 47.63 -32.83
N ALA A 43 5.95 48.90 -32.81
CA ALA A 43 6.34 49.60 -31.59
C ALA A 43 5.18 49.66 -30.57
N ASN A 44 3.96 49.95 -31.02
CA ASN A 44 2.78 49.98 -30.15
C ASN A 44 2.43 48.60 -29.58
N ASN A 45 2.55 47.54 -30.37
CA ASN A 45 2.33 46.18 -29.89
C ASN A 45 3.41 45.76 -28.88
N SER A 46 4.67 46.09 -29.13
CA SER A 46 5.76 45.88 -28.16
C SER A 46 5.51 46.63 -26.86
N ILE A 47 5.07 47.90 -26.91
CA ILE A 47 4.75 48.69 -25.72
C ILE A 47 3.60 48.05 -24.91
N LYS A 48 2.55 47.57 -25.59
CA LYS A 48 1.43 46.89 -24.92
C LYS A 48 1.89 45.60 -24.23
N GLU A 49 2.68 44.79 -24.92
CA GLU A 49 3.23 43.55 -24.36
C GLU A 49 4.16 43.84 -23.18
N TYR A 50 5.03 44.85 -23.28
CA TYR A 50 5.86 45.27 -22.16
C TYR A 50 5.04 45.75 -20.96
N LYS A 51 4.00 46.57 -21.17
CA LYS A 51 3.11 47.00 -20.08
C LYS A 51 2.41 45.82 -19.42
N LYS A 52 1.99 44.82 -20.19
CA LYS A 52 1.39 43.59 -19.67
C LYS A 52 2.39 42.81 -18.82
N GLN A 53 3.60 42.57 -19.32
CA GLN A 53 4.65 41.85 -18.59
C GLN A 53 5.08 42.58 -17.31
N VAL A 54 5.10 43.91 -17.31
CA VAL A 54 5.38 44.71 -16.11
C VAL A 54 4.26 44.55 -15.08
N GLY A 55 2.99 44.63 -15.50
CA GLY A 55 1.85 44.38 -14.61
C GLY A 55 1.84 42.96 -14.02
N GLU A 56 2.15 41.95 -14.81
CA GLU A 56 2.28 40.56 -14.34
C GLU A 56 3.41 40.41 -13.32
N ARG A 57 4.56 41.04 -13.55
CA ARG A 57 5.68 41.07 -12.59
C ARG A 57 5.31 41.77 -11.28
N ASP A 58 4.59 42.89 -11.34
CA ASP A 58 4.13 43.59 -10.13
C ASP A 58 3.15 42.74 -9.31
N VAL A 59 2.27 41.98 -9.97
CA VAL A 59 1.39 41.00 -9.30
C VAL A 59 2.20 39.88 -8.67
N GLN A 60 3.18 39.32 -9.38
CA GLN A 60 4.08 38.30 -8.84
C GLN A 60 4.87 38.81 -7.64
N LEU A 61 5.38 40.05 -7.69
CA LEU A 61 6.10 40.67 -6.58
C LEU A 61 5.19 40.93 -5.38
N LYS A 62 3.93 41.34 -5.59
CA LYS A 62 2.94 41.48 -4.52
C LYS A 62 2.61 40.13 -3.87
N ASN A 63 2.32 39.11 -4.69
CA ASN A 63 2.08 37.74 -4.21
C ASN A 63 3.28 37.18 -3.44
N LEU A 64 4.50 37.39 -3.95
CA LEU A 64 5.72 36.97 -3.28
C LEU A 64 5.90 37.71 -1.96
N LYS A 65 5.64 39.03 -1.93
CA LYS A 65 5.69 39.86 -0.71
C LYS A 65 4.61 39.47 0.30
N GLU A 66 3.43 39.02 -0.12
CA GLU A 66 2.41 38.46 0.76
C GLU A 66 2.86 37.12 1.35
N LYS A 67 3.37 36.21 0.53
CA LYS A 67 3.98 34.95 1.00
C LYS A 67 5.18 35.17 1.93
N TYR A 68 5.97 36.21 1.70
CA TYR A 68 7.12 36.57 2.54
C TYR A 68 6.72 37.36 3.79
N LYS A 69 5.52 37.94 3.83
CA LYS A 69 4.98 38.60 5.02
C LYS A 69 4.38 37.62 6.01
N ASP A 70 3.99 36.43 5.55
CA ASP A 70 3.46 35.36 6.38
C ASP A 70 4.59 34.46 6.93
N VAL A 71 5.65 35.09 7.46
CA VAL A 71 6.72 34.38 8.19
C VAL A 71 6.14 33.65 9.40
N ASP A 72 5.09 34.22 10.01
CA ASP A 72 4.38 33.60 11.11
C ASP A 72 3.61 32.34 10.67
N GLY A 73 2.87 32.38 9.54
CA GLY A 73 2.21 31.18 8.99
C GLY A 73 3.20 30.10 8.54
N LEU A 74 4.35 30.49 7.97
CA LEU A 74 5.40 29.54 7.61
C LEU A 74 6.06 28.92 8.85
N LYS A 75 6.26 29.72 9.91
CA LYS A 75 6.82 29.26 11.19
C LYS A 75 5.86 28.35 11.94
N GLU A 76 4.56 28.66 11.95
CA GLU A 76 3.51 27.78 12.50
C GLU A 76 3.47 26.44 11.76
N GLN A 77 3.56 26.44 10.44
CA GLN A 77 3.62 25.20 9.65
C GLN A 77 4.87 24.38 9.95
N VAL A 78 6.03 25.03 10.12
CA VAL A 78 7.28 24.35 10.50
C VAL A 78 7.17 23.77 11.91
N GLU A 79 6.66 24.51 12.88
CA GLU A 79 6.46 24.01 14.25
C GLU A 79 5.44 22.86 14.30
N GLN A 80 4.38 22.92 13.48
CA GLN A 80 3.41 21.83 13.35
C GLN A 80 4.05 20.59 12.71
N LEU A 81 4.81 20.76 11.62
CA LEU A 81 5.55 19.68 10.98
C LEU A 81 6.61 19.05 11.89
N GLU A 82 7.25 19.83 12.76
CA GLU A 82 8.19 19.32 13.75
C GLU A 82 7.49 18.51 14.85
N LYS A 83 6.33 18.99 15.34
CA LYS A 83 5.51 18.24 16.31
C LYS A 83 4.98 16.94 15.71
N ASP A 84 4.46 16.99 14.49
CA ASP A 84 3.92 15.82 13.80
C ASP A 84 5.01 14.79 13.51
N ASN A 85 6.22 15.22 13.12
CA ASN A 85 7.36 14.31 12.96
C ASN A 85 7.79 13.66 14.27
N LYS A 86 7.82 14.41 15.38
CA LYS A 86 8.12 13.84 16.71
C LYS A 86 7.08 12.81 17.13
N ALA A 87 5.79 13.15 17.01
CA ALA A 87 4.69 12.25 17.35
C ALA A 87 4.69 10.99 16.47
N GLN A 88 4.95 11.14 15.16
CA GLN A 88 5.09 10.00 14.25
C GLN A 88 6.29 9.13 14.62
N LYS A 89 7.44 9.73 14.94
CA LYS A 89 8.63 8.98 15.35
C LYS A 89 8.36 8.15 16.61
N GLU A 90 7.78 8.74 17.66
CA GLU A 90 7.41 8.01 18.88
C GLU A 90 6.38 6.91 18.60
N THR A 91 5.43 7.15 17.69
CA THR A 91 4.43 6.15 17.29
C THR A 91 5.08 4.99 16.55
N TYR A 92 5.98 5.26 15.60
CA TYR A 92 6.70 4.24 14.86
C TYR A 92 7.67 3.46 15.73
N GLU A 93 8.37 4.11 16.66
CA GLU A 93 9.24 3.44 17.62
C GLU A 93 8.43 2.48 18.49
N LYS A 94 7.30 2.93 19.05
CA LYS A 94 6.38 2.05 19.80
C LYS A 94 5.84 0.90 18.95
N GLN A 95 5.39 1.18 17.72
CA GLN A 95 4.90 0.15 16.82
C GLN A 95 5.98 -0.87 16.45
N LEU A 96 7.22 -0.43 16.30
CA LEU A 96 8.35 -1.31 15.99
C LEU A 96 8.74 -2.16 17.20
N GLU A 97 8.75 -1.57 18.40
CA GLU A 97 8.94 -2.30 19.66
C GLU A 97 7.83 -3.35 19.85
N ASP A 98 6.57 -2.95 19.70
CA ASP A 98 5.41 -3.85 19.77
C ASP A 98 5.49 -4.96 18.72
N PHE A 99 5.86 -4.62 17.48
CA PHE A 99 6.00 -5.58 16.39
C PHE A 99 7.12 -6.59 16.68
N ASN A 100 8.29 -6.12 17.12
CA ASN A 100 9.41 -6.98 17.48
C ASN A 100 9.07 -7.87 18.67
N PHE A 101 8.42 -7.32 19.70
CA PHE A 101 7.95 -8.07 20.85
C PHE A 101 6.95 -9.15 20.45
N ASN A 102 5.92 -8.78 19.67
CA ASN A 102 4.90 -9.73 19.21
C ASN A 102 5.51 -10.83 18.34
N ASN A 103 6.44 -10.50 17.45
CA ASN A 103 7.13 -11.49 16.61
C ASN A 103 7.99 -12.46 17.42
N ALA A 104 8.79 -11.96 18.38
CA ALA A 104 9.56 -12.81 19.30
C ALA A 104 8.64 -13.71 20.13
N LEU A 105 7.49 -13.18 20.57
CA LEU A 105 6.48 -13.94 21.28
C LEU A 105 5.81 -15.02 20.40
N GLU A 106 5.41 -14.71 19.16
CA GLU A 106 4.86 -15.70 18.22
C GLU A 106 5.84 -16.83 17.92
N LYS A 107 7.12 -16.49 17.70
CA LYS A 107 8.20 -17.47 17.51
C LYS A 107 8.34 -18.36 18.75
N GLY A 108 8.41 -17.76 19.94
CA GLY A 108 8.50 -18.48 21.21
C GLY A 108 7.32 -19.42 21.44
N LEU A 109 6.09 -18.96 21.16
CA LEU A 109 4.87 -19.76 21.27
C LEU A 109 4.82 -20.93 20.28
N GLY A 110 5.50 -20.83 19.15
CA GLY A 110 5.65 -21.93 18.18
C GLY A 110 6.24 -23.19 18.80
N ASN A 111 7.07 -23.07 19.84
CA ASN A 111 7.71 -24.20 20.51
C ASN A 111 6.77 -24.96 21.48
N PHE A 112 5.56 -24.46 21.73
CA PHE A 112 4.64 -25.01 22.74
C PHE A 112 3.37 -25.65 22.14
N ASN A 113 3.33 -25.91 20.82
CA ASN A 113 2.19 -26.53 20.12
C ASN A 113 0.84 -25.88 20.46
N VAL A 114 0.79 -24.56 20.37
CA VAL A 114 -0.40 -23.75 20.70
C VAL A 114 -1.40 -23.77 19.55
N LYS A 115 -2.68 -24.05 19.84
CA LYS A 115 -3.79 -24.00 18.87
C LYS A 115 -4.20 -22.58 18.52
N ASP A 116 -4.38 -21.73 19.54
CA ASP A 116 -4.74 -20.32 19.36
C ASP A 116 -3.71 -19.41 20.01
N LYS A 117 -2.75 -18.98 19.18
CA LYS A 117 -1.66 -18.10 19.61
C LYS A 117 -2.19 -16.75 20.09
N LYS A 118 -3.26 -16.22 19.49
CA LYS A 118 -3.83 -14.93 19.86
C LYS A 118 -4.46 -14.97 21.24
N LEU A 119 -5.19 -16.05 21.54
CA LEU A 119 -5.80 -16.21 22.86
C LEU A 119 -4.73 -16.35 23.96
N ILE A 120 -3.68 -17.14 23.71
CA ILE A 120 -2.58 -17.29 24.66
C ILE A 120 -1.83 -15.97 24.86
N MET A 121 -1.56 -15.21 23.80
CA MET A 121 -0.95 -13.88 23.92
C MET A 121 -1.74 -12.91 24.79
N ALA A 122 -3.08 -13.00 24.76
CA ALA A 122 -3.93 -12.18 25.61
C ALA A 122 -3.90 -12.59 27.10
N LEU A 123 -3.55 -13.84 27.39
CA LEU A 123 -3.45 -14.37 28.76
C LEU A 123 -2.05 -14.20 29.37
N ILE A 124 -1.05 -13.83 28.58
CA ILE A 124 0.33 -13.67 29.03
C ILE A 124 0.57 -12.25 29.55
N ASP A 125 1.24 -12.18 30.69
CA ASP A 125 1.68 -10.94 31.30
C ASP A 125 2.93 -10.38 30.57
N LYS A 126 2.73 -9.37 29.74
CA LYS A 126 3.80 -8.75 28.93
C LYS A 126 4.87 -8.07 29.78
N GLU A 127 4.54 -7.59 30.98
CA GLU A 127 5.49 -6.88 31.85
C GLU A 127 6.56 -7.82 32.43
N LYS A 128 6.25 -9.12 32.52
CA LYS A 128 7.16 -10.16 32.99
C LYS A 128 8.04 -10.75 31.89
N LEU A 129 7.85 -10.33 30.64
CA LEU A 129 8.59 -10.83 29.50
C LEU A 129 9.70 -9.86 29.11
N LYS A 130 10.89 -10.41 28.83
CA LYS A 130 12.02 -9.65 28.27
C LYS A 130 12.39 -10.19 26.91
N VAL A 131 12.50 -9.31 25.93
CA VAL A 131 12.99 -9.66 24.59
C VAL A 131 14.51 -9.67 24.62
N ASP A 132 15.11 -10.79 24.23
CA ASP A 132 16.56 -10.97 24.07
C ASP A 132 16.84 -11.36 22.62
N GLY A 133 17.06 -10.34 21.78
CA GLY A 133 17.20 -10.52 20.34
C GLY A 133 15.94 -11.12 19.71
N GLU A 134 16.03 -12.37 19.25
CA GLU A 134 14.90 -13.11 18.68
C GLU A 134 14.15 -13.98 19.70
N ASN A 135 14.64 -14.08 20.92
CA ASN A 135 14.08 -14.91 21.99
C ASN A 135 13.32 -14.08 23.01
N ILE A 136 12.44 -14.73 23.76
CA ILE A 136 11.70 -14.10 24.85
C ILE A 136 11.90 -14.87 26.16
N ILE A 137 12.46 -14.19 27.15
CA ILE A 137 12.78 -14.73 28.47
C ILE A 137 11.55 -14.60 29.37
N GLY A 138 11.26 -15.64 30.16
CA GLY A 138 10.10 -15.69 31.07
C GLY A 138 8.84 -16.30 30.45
N LEU A 139 8.81 -16.53 29.12
CA LEU A 139 7.64 -17.11 28.44
C LEU A 139 7.29 -18.52 28.94
N LYS A 140 8.30 -19.36 29.18
CA LYS A 140 8.08 -20.73 29.65
C LYS A 140 7.36 -20.76 31.00
N GLU A 141 7.73 -19.88 31.93
CA GLU A 141 7.13 -19.77 33.25
C GLU A 141 5.66 -19.31 33.18
N GLN A 142 5.29 -18.53 32.17
CA GLN A 142 3.91 -18.10 31.91
C GLN A 142 3.09 -19.20 31.22
N ILE A 143 3.70 -20.00 30.35
CA ILE A 143 3.01 -21.05 29.58
C ILE A 143 2.71 -22.31 30.41
N GLU A 144 3.62 -22.76 31.28
CA GLU A 144 3.43 -23.95 32.12
C GLU A 144 2.12 -23.95 32.94
N PRO A 145 1.73 -22.86 33.65
CA PRO A 145 0.44 -22.81 34.35
C PRO A 145 -0.76 -22.68 33.40
N LEU A 146 -0.59 -22.05 32.24
CA LEU A 146 -1.64 -21.97 31.21
C LEU A 146 -1.94 -23.34 30.59
N GLN A 147 -0.94 -24.20 30.41
CA GLN A 147 -1.14 -25.57 29.95
C GLN A 147 -2.01 -26.41 30.89
N LYS A 148 -1.97 -26.11 32.20
CA LYS A 148 -2.78 -26.80 33.22
C LYS A 148 -4.20 -26.24 33.34
N SER A 149 -4.34 -24.92 33.23
CA SER A 149 -5.62 -24.23 33.42
C SER A 149 -6.45 -24.12 32.13
N HIS A 150 -5.79 -24.06 30.98
CA HIS A 150 -6.38 -23.85 29.65
C HIS A 150 -5.86 -24.89 28.66
N ASP A 151 -5.95 -26.17 29.03
CA ASP A 151 -5.43 -27.30 28.24
C ASP A 151 -6.00 -27.37 26.81
N PHE A 152 -7.22 -26.87 26.60
CA PHE A 152 -7.88 -26.76 25.31
C PHE A 152 -7.16 -25.86 24.30
N LEU A 153 -6.32 -24.91 24.77
CA LEU A 153 -5.53 -24.01 23.92
C LEU A 153 -4.25 -24.64 23.37
N PHE A 154 -3.90 -25.84 23.85
CA PHE A 154 -2.69 -26.55 23.45
C PHE A 154 -3.06 -27.83 22.69
N GLU A 155 -2.26 -28.20 21.71
CA GLU A 155 -2.37 -29.50 21.06
C GLU A 155 -1.81 -30.58 21.98
N LYS A 156 -2.61 -31.62 22.18
CA LYS A 156 -2.14 -32.85 22.81
C LYS A 156 -1.46 -33.65 21.71
N GLU A 157 -0.18 -33.99 21.90
CA GLU A 157 0.47 -34.98 21.04
C GLU A 157 -0.30 -36.30 21.16
N ILE A 158 -1.13 -36.59 20.16
CA ILE A 158 -1.70 -37.92 20.01
C ILE A 158 -0.56 -38.80 19.49
N LYS A 159 0.19 -39.39 20.41
CA LYS A 159 1.09 -40.51 20.06
C LYS A 159 0.19 -41.62 19.54
N GLY A 160 0.12 -41.77 18.22
CA GLY A 160 -0.76 -42.71 17.55
C GLY A 160 -0.67 -44.09 18.22
N THR A 161 -1.77 -44.54 18.80
CA THR A 161 -1.83 -45.87 19.40
C THR A 161 -1.97 -46.90 18.29
N GLY A 162 -0.84 -47.30 17.71
CA GLY A 162 -0.73 -48.50 16.89
C GLY A 162 -1.35 -48.43 15.49
N SER A 163 -0.69 -49.11 14.55
CA SER A 163 -1.25 -49.40 13.23
C SER A 163 -2.59 -50.12 13.37
N PHE A 164 -3.67 -49.53 12.83
CA PHE A 164 -4.98 -50.16 12.75
C PHE A 164 -5.01 -51.05 11.50
N GLY A 165 -4.57 -52.30 11.65
CA GLY A 165 -4.64 -53.31 10.59
C GLY A 165 -6.09 -53.80 10.40
N THR A 166 -6.86 -53.15 9.55
CA THR A 166 -8.12 -53.72 9.04
C THR A 166 -7.74 -54.84 8.07
N GLY A 167 -8.02 -56.10 8.43
CA GLY A 167 -7.52 -57.31 7.76
C GLY A 167 -8.01 -57.52 6.32
N GLY A 168 -7.61 -56.66 5.39
CA GLY A 168 -7.68 -56.91 3.96
C GLY A 168 -6.45 -57.68 3.52
N GLY A 169 -6.51 -59.01 3.59
CA GLY A 169 -5.40 -59.89 3.22
C GLY A 169 -5.20 -59.97 1.70
N ASP A 170 -3.98 -59.66 1.25
CA ASP A 170 -3.43 -60.13 -0.03
C ASP A 170 -3.12 -61.63 0.09
N LYS A 171 -3.52 -62.43 -0.92
CA LYS A 171 -3.60 -63.90 -0.84
C LYS A 171 -2.26 -64.61 -1.08
N ASN A 172 -1.14 -64.01 -0.70
CA ASN A 172 0.18 -64.62 -0.89
C ASN A 172 1.16 -64.27 0.25
N ALA A 173 0.91 -64.80 1.44
CA ALA A 173 1.96 -64.97 2.45
C ALA A 173 1.55 -66.10 3.40
N GLY A 174 2.51 -66.98 3.74
CA GLY A 174 2.31 -68.17 4.55
C GLY A 174 1.71 -67.92 5.94
N GLU A 175 1.32 -69.02 6.59
CA GLU A 175 0.54 -69.06 7.84
C GLU A 175 0.85 -67.91 8.82
N PRO A 176 -0.14 -67.07 9.16
CA PRO A 176 0.03 -66.00 10.13
C PRO A 176 0.05 -66.59 11.54
N THR A 177 1.19 -66.47 12.23
CA THR A 177 1.38 -66.92 13.62
C THR A 177 0.76 -65.98 14.66
N ASN A 178 0.09 -64.90 14.26
CA ASN A 178 -0.56 -63.97 15.17
C ASN A 178 -2.00 -63.68 14.71
N THR A 179 -2.98 -64.10 15.52
CA THR A 179 -4.40 -63.83 15.27
C THR A 179 -4.68 -62.35 15.48
N ASN A 180 -5.29 -61.70 14.49
CA ASN A 180 -5.67 -60.29 14.60
C ASN A 180 -7.02 -60.13 15.32
N PHE A 181 -7.30 -58.94 15.85
CA PHE A 181 -8.51 -58.68 16.65
C PHE A 181 -9.81 -58.98 15.89
N ALA A 182 -9.86 -58.70 14.59
CA ALA A 182 -11.03 -58.98 13.76
C ALA A 182 -11.28 -60.49 13.62
N GLU A 183 -10.21 -61.28 13.54
CA GLU A 183 -10.27 -62.74 13.44
C GLU A 183 -10.65 -63.39 14.78
N GLN A 184 -10.20 -62.84 15.91
CA GLN A 184 -10.68 -63.23 17.24
C GLN A 184 -12.17 -62.91 17.41
N LEU A 185 -12.61 -61.70 17.05
CA LEU A 185 -14.02 -61.31 17.17
C LEU A 185 -14.92 -62.14 16.23
N GLY A 186 -14.42 -62.45 15.03
CA GLY A 186 -15.08 -63.34 14.08
C GLY A 186 -15.22 -64.76 14.62
N LYS A 187 -14.16 -65.30 15.27
CA LYS A 187 -14.20 -66.61 15.93
C LYS A 187 -15.16 -66.63 17.11
N GLU A 188 -15.11 -65.64 18.00
CA GLU A 188 -16.01 -65.52 19.16
C GLU A 188 -17.48 -65.42 18.72
N LYS A 189 -17.76 -64.64 17.67
CA LYS A 189 -19.11 -64.55 17.10
C LYS A 189 -19.55 -65.84 16.43
N ALA A 190 -18.64 -66.57 15.76
CA ALA A 190 -18.96 -67.87 15.19
C ALA A 190 -19.19 -68.95 16.26
N GLU A 191 -18.42 -68.92 17.35
CA GLU A 191 -18.56 -69.85 18.48
C GLU A 191 -19.85 -69.61 19.27
N SER A 192 -20.19 -68.35 19.56
CA SER A 192 -21.48 -68.01 20.18
C SER A 192 -22.67 -68.44 19.33
N LEU A 193 -22.60 -68.32 17.99
CA LEU A 193 -23.65 -68.81 17.10
C LEU A 193 -23.78 -70.34 17.08
N LYS A 194 -22.69 -71.09 17.27
CA LYS A 194 -22.74 -72.55 17.43
C LYS A 194 -23.39 -72.95 18.75
N GLN A 195 -23.05 -72.26 19.83
CA GLN A 195 -23.62 -72.50 21.16
C GLN A 195 -25.14 -72.25 21.18
N VAL A 196 -25.63 -71.24 20.44
CA VAL A 196 -27.07 -70.99 20.28
C VAL A 196 -27.77 -72.12 19.51
N LYS A 197 -27.10 -72.74 18.51
CA LYS A 197 -27.65 -73.91 17.81
C LYS A 197 -27.74 -75.13 18.72
N ASP A 198 -26.74 -75.39 19.55
CA ASP A 198 -26.74 -76.53 20.48
C ASP A 198 -27.81 -76.40 21.59
N ILE A 199 -28.14 -75.17 22.01
CA ILE A 199 -29.25 -74.93 22.95
C ILE A 199 -30.60 -75.17 22.24
N SER A 200 -30.73 -74.80 20.97
CA SER A 200 -31.97 -75.01 20.22
C SER A 200 -32.27 -76.48 19.90
N THR A 201 -31.25 -77.36 19.85
CA THR A 201 -31.43 -78.80 19.69
C THR A 201 -31.73 -79.53 21.00
N PHE A 202 -31.39 -78.96 22.17
CA PHE A 202 -31.78 -79.53 23.47
C PHE A 202 -33.27 -79.33 23.80
N ALA A 203 -33.91 -78.31 23.22
CA ALA A 203 -35.33 -78.01 23.41
C ALA A 203 -36.29 -78.79 22.48
N ALA A 204 -35.74 -79.64 21.59
CA ALA A 204 -36.50 -80.33 20.54
C ALA A 204 -36.61 -81.86 20.72
N ASN A 205 -36.26 -82.40 21.90
CA ASN A 205 -36.50 -83.79 22.30
C ASN A 205 -37.32 -83.87 23.59
#